data_AF-B4LY06-F1
#
_entry.id   AF-B4LY06-F1
#
_cell.length_a   1.000
_cell.length_b   1.000
_cell.length_c   1.000
_cell.angle_alpha   90.00
_cell.angle_beta   90.00
_cell.angle_gamma   90.00
#
_symmetry.space_group_name_H-M   'P 1'
#
loop_
_entity.id
_entity.type
_entity.pdbx_description
1 polymer ?
#
loop_
_entity_poly.entity_id
_entity_poly.type
_entity_poly.pdbx_seq_one_letter_code
_entity_poly.pdbx_strand_id
1 'polypeptide(L)'
;MQSIAKQLCNCRHYAVVKQSYRAADTLRNVSNKLRRIDKFIYRLTSNKRMLRKASMIAAAVAVAPVPENQSANNSLVCKPSELPIYGSLRKPVPEKRSEHKPKDSALQKSLENSVRYVRLEMQNGYKAVGERTAVVSEYYNTAKNHTQRSIDFLNEPQNSMHRSGAIVMGGLAGFIFAARGGFFKKVVYTTIGAGTVASLCYPRQAEENVRIVLYEGRKIFAVAYNFIKGVKPGEEIPIEPIQKFPTTLKELKFLALDLFDEAKETIFPKKK
;
A
#
# COMPACT_ATOMS: atom_id res chain seq x y z
N MET A 1 -29.83 2.45 -71.08
CA MET A 1 -29.20 3.29 -70.04
C MET A 1 -29.91 3.23 -68.68
N GLN A 2 -31.24 3.36 -68.58
CA GLN A 2 -31.93 3.37 -67.27
C GLN A 2 -31.93 2.03 -66.50
N SER A 3 -31.86 0.88 -67.18
CA SER A 3 -31.87 -0.45 -66.53
C SER A 3 -30.59 -0.73 -65.72
N ILE A 4 -29.43 -0.35 -66.26
CA ILE A 4 -28.12 -0.58 -65.63
C ILE A 4 -27.95 0.26 -64.36
N ALA A 5 -28.49 1.49 -64.35
CA ALA A 5 -28.47 2.37 -63.17
C ALA A 5 -29.30 1.81 -62.00
N LYS A 6 -30.45 1.19 -62.29
CA LYS A 6 -31.27 0.51 -61.25
C LYS A 6 -30.56 -0.73 -60.68
N GLN A 7 -29.90 -1.51 -61.54
CA GLN A 7 -29.12 -2.68 -61.12
C GLN A 7 -27.96 -2.30 -60.18
N LEU A 8 -27.21 -1.24 -60.53
CA LEU A 8 -26.08 -0.75 -59.74
C LEU A 8 -26.53 -0.15 -58.39
N CYS A 9 -27.67 0.55 -58.37
CA CYS A 9 -28.23 1.09 -57.12
C CYS A 9 -28.63 -0.03 -56.15
N ASN A 10 -29.20 -1.13 -56.67
CA ASN A 10 -29.61 -2.28 -55.88
C ASN A 10 -28.39 -3.05 -55.31
N CYS A 11 -27.31 -3.22 -56.10
CA CYS A 11 -26.06 -3.83 -55.63
C CYS A 11 -25.37 -3.00 -54.53
N ARG A 12 -25.35 -1.66 -54.66
CA ARG A 12 -24.79 -0.78 -53.62
C ARG A 12 -25.57 -0.86 -52.33
N HIS A 13 -26.90 -0.90 -52.41
CA HIS A 13 -27.76 -1.07 -51.24
C HIS A 13 -27.53 -2.42 -50.55
N TYR A 14 -27.37 -3.49 -51.33
CA TYR A 14 -27.09 -4.83 -50.79
C TYR A 14 -25.72 -4.91 -50.10
N ALA A 15 -24.69 -4.22 -50.64
CA ALA A 15 -23.36 -4.16 -50.04
C ALA A 15 -23.36 -3.42 -48.68
N VAL A 16 -24.05 -2.28 -48.60
CA VAL A 16 -24.17 -1.49 -47.35
C VAL A 16 -24.93 -2.26 -46.28
N VAL A 17 -26.00 -2.97 -46.66
CA VAL A 17 -26.77 -3.82 -45.75
C VAL A 17 -25.91 -4.97 -45.25
N LYS A 18 -25.16 -5.67 -46.11
CA LYS A 18 -24.28 -6.78 -45.72
C LYS A 18 -23.13 -6.33 -44.79
N GLN A 19 -22.60 -5.13 -44.99
CA GLN A 19 -21.56 -4.56 -44.13
C GLN A 19 -22.12 -4.18 -42.74
N SER A 20 -23.35 -3.68 -42.69
CA SER A 20 -24.07 -3.39 -41.44
C SER A 20 -24.38 -4.66 -40.65
N TYR A 21 -24.77 -5.76 -41.31
CA TYR A 21 -24.98 -7.06 -40.64
C TYR A 21 -23.69 -7.65 -40.05
N ARG A 22 -22.54 -7.55 -40.75
CA ARG A 22 -21.24 -7.97 -40.18
C ARG A 22 -20.82 -7.14 -38.97
N ALA A 23 -21.08 -5.84 -38.98
CA ALA A 23 -20.84 -4.97 -37.83
C ALA A 23 -21.75 -5.34 -36.65
N ALA A 24 -23.03 -5.66 -36.90
CA ALA A 24 -23.96 -6.10 -35.86
C ALA A 24 -23.57 -7.45 -35.24
N ASP A 25 -23.04 -8.40 -36.02
CA ASP A 25 -22.58 -9.69 -35.52
C ASP A 25 -21.32 -9.59 -34.68
N THR A 26 -20.37 -8.74 -35.06
CA THR A 26 -19.18 -8.46 -34.26
C THR A 26 -19.55 -7.80 -32.92
N LEU A 27 -20.49 -6.85 -32.92
CA LEU A 27 -21.00 -6.23 -31.68
C LEU A 27 -21.73 -7.23 -30.77
N ARG A 28 -22.55 -8.13 -31.32
CA ARG A 28 -23.21 -9.19 -30.55
C ARG A 28 -22.21 -10.17 -29.94
N ASN A 29 -21.16 -10.53 -30.67
CA ASN A 29 -20.12 -11.43 -30.19
C ASN A 29 -19.30 -10.80 -29.05
N VAL A 30 -18.97 -9.50 -29.18
CA VAL A 30 -18.32 -8.71 -28.11
C VAL A 30 -19.21 -8.60 -26.87
N SER A 31 -20.50 -8.32 -27.03
CA SER A 31 -21.48 -8.26 -25.93
C SER A 31 -21.59 -9.60 -25.18
N ASN A 32 -21.64 -10.71 -25.90
CA ASN A 32 -21.69 -12.05 -25.30
C ASN A 32 -20.38 -12.44 -24.60
N LYS A 33 -19.24 -11.96 -25.09
CA LYS A 33 -17.92 -12.17 -24.47
C LYS A 33 -17.79 -11.34 -23.19
N LEU A 34 -18.25 -10.09 -23.20
CA LEU A 34 -18.37 -9.23 -22.01
C LEU A 34 -19.28 -9.86 -20.94
N ARG A 35 -20.46 -10.38 -21.31
CA ARG A 35 -21.34 -11.11 -20.38
C ARG A 35 -20.68 -12.36 -19.80
N ARG A 36 -19.85 -13.07 -20.57
CA ARG A 36 -19.08 -14.23 -20.07
C ARG A 36 -18.00 -13.81 -19.09
N ILE A 37 -17.31 -12.71 -19.35
CA ILE A 37 -16.30 -12.14 -18.45
C ILE A 37 -16.97 -11.69 -17.15
N ASP A 38 -18.11 -11.00 -17.22
CA ASP A 38 -18.88 -10.61 -16.03
C ASP A 38 -19.29 -11.84 -15.21
N LYS A 39 -19.79 -12.90 -15.86
CA LYS A 39 -20.20 -14.14 -15.18
C LYS A 39 -19.01 -14.89 -14.57
N PHE A 40 -17.84 -14.85 -15.22
CA PHE A 40 -16.60 -15.44 -14.72
C PHE A 40 -16.04 -14.65 -13.53
N ILE A 41 -16.04 -13.33 -13.63
CA ILE A 41 -15.67 -12.40 -12.55
C ILE A 41 -16.60 -12.60 -11.34
N TYR A 42 -17.91 -12.71 -11.57
CA TYR A 42 -18.88 -12.97 -10.50
C TYR A 42 -18.63 -14.34 -9.83
N ARG A 43 -18.25 -15.35 -10.62
CA ARG A 43 -17.93 -16.70 -10.12
C ARG A 43 -16.64 -16.74 -9.30
N LEU A 44 -15.59 -16.02 -9.73
CA LEU A 44 -14.35 -15.86 -8.95
C LEU A 44 -14.57 -15.10 -7.64
N THR A 45 -15.47 -14.11 -7.63
CA THR A 45 -15.74 -13.27 -6.46
C THR A 45 -16.81 -13.83 -5.52
N SER A 46 -17.56 -14.86 -5.93
CA SER A 46 -18.62 -15.49 -5.12
C SER A 46 -18.10 -16.27 -3.91
N ASN A 47 -16.79 -16.52 -3.81
CA ASN A 47 -16.19 -17.20 -2.67
C ASN A 47 -15.98 -16.25 -1.47
N LYS A 48 -17.06 -15.59 -1.01
CA LYS A 48 -17.04 -14.63 0.13
C LYS A 48 -16.73 -15.30 1.48
N ARG A 49 -16.81 -16.63 1.58
CA ARG A 49 -16.65 -17.39 2.83
C ARG A 49 -15.20 -17.75 3.17
N MET A 50 -14.28 -17.80 2.21
CA MET A 50 -12.92 -18.29 2.49
C MET A 50 -11.96 -17.20 2.99
N LEU A 51 -12.09 -15.95 2.52
CA LEU A 51 -11.17 -14.86 2.89
C LEU A 51 -11.44 -14.23 4.27
N ARG A 52 -12.61 -14.48 4.88
CA ARG A 52 -12.93 -13.99 6.23
C ARG A 52 -12.24 -14.81 7.34
N LYS A 53 -11.80 -16.04 7.05
CA LYS A 53 -11.17 -16.92 8.06
C LYS A 53 -9.68 -16.64 8.27
N ALA A 54 -9.02 -15.92 7.38
CA ALA A 54 -7.59 -15.63 7.47
C ALA A 54 -7.24 -14.37 8.31
N SER A 55 -8.23 -13.58 8.74
CA SER A 55 -8.01 -12.30 9.43
C SER A 55 -8.05 -12.39 10.97
N MET A 56 -8.28 -13.58 11.56
CA MET A 56 -8.54 -13.77 12.99
C MET A 56 -7.37 -14.44 13.75
N ILE A 57 -6.12 -14.21 13.35
CA ILE A 57 -4.94 -14.72 14.08
C ILE A 57 -3.93 -13.58 14.26
N ALA A 58 -4.29 -12.56 15.03
CA ALA A 58 -3.36 -11.55 15.54
C ALA A 58 -4.03 -10.75 16.66
N ALA A 59 -3.96 -11.25 17.90
CA ALA A 59 -3.92 -10.49 19.15
C ALA A 59 -4.40 -11.37 20.32
N ALA A 60 -3.46 -11.86 21.13
CA ALA A 60 -3.62 -12.09 22.58
C ALA A 60 -2.31 -12.68 23.15
N VAL A 61 -1.38 -11.82 23.56
CA VAL A 61 -0.36 -12.20 24.55
C VAL A 61 -0.84 -11.61 25.87
N ALA A 62 -1.30 -12.48 26.76
CA ALA A 62 -1.74 -12.12 28.10
C ALA A 62 -0.53 -11.88 28.99
N VAL A 63 -0.47 -10.71 29.64
CA VAL A 63 0.47 -10.42 30.73
C VAL A 63 -0.32 -10.52 32.02
N ALA A 64 -0.05 -11.55 32.82
CA ALA A 64 -0.56 -11.69 34.18
C ALA A 64 0.45 -11.07 35.19
N PRO A 65 0.00 -10.52 36.32
CA PRO A 65 0.82 -9.76 37.26
C PRO A 65 1.58 -10.68 38.22
N VAL A 66 2.77 -10.25 38.63
CA VAL A 66 3.57 -10.90 39.69
C VAL A 66 3.28 -10.20 41.03
N PRO A 67 2.89 -10.94 42.09
CA PRO A 67 2.72 -10.37 43.42
C PRO A 67 4.07 -10.12 44.10
N GLU A 68 4.22 -8.92 44.67
CA GLU A 68 5.31 -8.51 45.53
C GLU A 68 5.10 -9.10 46.94
N ASN A 69 5.99 -10.00 47.36
CA ASN A 69 5.99 -10.58 48.70
C ASN A 69 7.14 -10.01 49.51
N GLN A 70 6.78 -9.40 50.64
CA GLN A 70 7.64 -8.79 51.64
C GLN A 70 8.62 -9.82 52.23
N SER A 71 9.89 -9.44 52.42
CA SER A 71 10.79 -10.20 53.30
C SER A 71 11.51 -9.29 54.30
N ALA A 72 11.07 -9.47 55.54
CA ALA A 72 11.82 -9.41 56.79
C ALA A 72 12.70 -8.17 57.04
N ASN A 73 12.12 -7.26 57.84
CA ASN A 73 12.84 -6.38 58.76
C ASN A 73 13.79 -7.21 59.66
N ASN A 74 15.06 -7.31 59.28
CA ASN A 74 16.11 -7.53 60.27
C ASN A 74 16.47 -6.17 60.85
N SER A 75 16.15 -5.95 62.11
CA SER A 75 16.52 -4.74 62.84
C SER A 75 18.04 -4.57 62.84
N LEU A 76 18.56 -3.73 61.96
CA LEU A 76 19.95 -3.28 61.97
C LEU A 76 20.12 -2.23 63.06
N VAL A 77 20.01 -2.64 64.32
CA VAL A 77 20.51 -1.83 65.44
C VAL A 77 22.01 -2.09 65.52
N CYS A 78 22.78 -1.29 64.79
CA CYS A 78 24.24 -1.29 64.87
C CYS A 78 24.66 -0.11 65.76
N LYS A 79 25.54 -0.35 66.75
CA LYS A 79 26.03 0.74 67.62
C LYS A 79 26.92 1.68 66.81
N PRO A 80 26.88 3.01 67.01
CA PRO A 80 27.73 3.96 66.28
C PRO A 80 29.24 3.68 66.39
N SER A 81 29.68 2.97 67.44
CA SER A 81 31.05 2.53 67.66
C SER A 81 31.45 1.26 66.88
N GLU A 82 30.52 0.58 66.22
CA GLU A 82 30.78 -0.59 65.36
C GLU A 82 30.88 -0.22 63.88
N LEU A 83 30.71 1.05 63.53
CA LEU A 83 30.94 1.53 62.17
C LEU A 83 32.44 1.87 62.04
N PRO A 84 33.21 1.18 61.16
CA PRO A 84 34.63 1.46 60.99
C PRO A 84 34.80 2.79 60.25
N ILE A 85 34.80 3.90 60.99
CA ILE A 85 34.87 5.23 60.39
C ILE A 85 36.22 5.49 59.73
N TYR A 86 37.32 4.85 60.13
CA TYR A 86 38.61 4.88 59.40
C TYR A 86 39.45 3.58 59.53
N GLY A 87 38.86 2.43 59.24
CA GLY A 87 39.58 1.15 59.20
C GLY A 87 40.45 1.00 57.94
N SER A 88 41.66 1.55 57.95
CA SER A 88 42.80 1.34 57.03
C SER A 88 42.48 0.86 55.59
N LEU A 89 42.50 1.80 54.64
CA LEU A 89 42.46 1.60 53.17
C LEU A 89 43.64 0.77 52.59
N ARG A 90 44.34 -0.03 53.39
CA ARG A 90 45.62 -0.64 53.02
C ARG A 90 45.87 -2.01 53.64
N LYS A 91 44.83 -2.81 53.81
CA LYS A 91 44.98 -4.26 53.76
C LYS A 91 44.49 -4.67 52.38
N PRO A 92 45.31 -5.30 51.52
CA PRO A 92 44.76 -6.07 50.43
C PRO A 92 44.07 -7.26 51.10
N VAL A 93 42.87 -7.02 51.60
CA VAL A 93 41.89 -8.08 51.70
C VAL A 93 41.84 -8.55 50.25
N PRO A 94 42.20 -9.81 49.95
CA PRO A 94 41.71 -10.36 48.72
C PRO A 94 40.20 -10.26 48.92
N GLU A 95 39.57 -9.27 48.31
CA GLU A 95 38.31 -9.53 47.67
C GLU A 95 38.63 -10.71 46.76
N LYS A 96 38.56 -11.92 47.33
CA LYS A 96 37.72 -12.94 46.75
C LYS A 96 36.43 -12.16 46.50
N ARG A 97 36.35 -11.53 45.32
CA ARG A 97 35.12 -11.54 44.56
C ARG A 97 34.70 -12.96 44.74
N SER A 98 33.76 -13.16 45.67
CA SER A 98 33.13 -14.44 45.84
C SER A 98 32.64 -14.68 44.43
N GLU A 99 33.37 -15.54 43.72
CA GLU A 99 32.97 -16.06 42.44
C GLU A 99 31.54 -16.45 42.73
N HIS A 100 30.60 -15.65 42.20
CA HIS A 100 29.20 -15.80 42.51
C HIS A 100 28.89 -17.12 41.85
N LYS A 101 29.11 -18.23 42.58
CA LYS A 101 28.74 -19.55 42.13
C LYS A 101 27.28 -19.38 41.81
N PRO A 102 26.87 -19.59 40.55
CA PRO A 102 25.50 -19.35 40.15
C PRO A 102 24.64 -20.08 41.17
N LYS A 103 23.83 -19.32 41.91
CA LYS A 103 22.93 -19.91 42.88
C LYS A 103 21.95 -20.68 42.02
N ASP A 104 22.12 -22.00 41.99
CA ASP A 104 21.28 -22.96 41.27
C ASP A 104 19.86 -23.00 41.87
N SER A 105 19.19 -21.85 41.89
CA SER A 105 17.77 -21.77 42.16
C SER A 105 17.05 -22.25 40.91
N ALA A 106 16.07 -23.13 41.09
CA ALA A 106 15.25 -23.64 40.00
C ALA A 106 14.64 -22.50 39.16
N LEU A 107 14.34 -21.37 39.82
CA LEU A 107 13.82 -20.16 39.18
C LEU A 107 14.82 -19.49 38.21
N GLN A 108 16.11 -19.38 38.58
CA GLN A 108 17.14 -18.84 37.66
C GLN A 108 17.31 -19.73 36.44
N LYS A 109 17.36 -21.05 36.61
CA LYS A 109 17.49 -21.99 35.48
C LYS A 109 16.29 -21.89 34.53
N SER A 110 15.08 -21.73 35.05
CA SER A 110 13.88 -21.51 34.23
C SER A 110 13.92 -20.19 33.44
N LEU A 111 14.38 -19.10 34.08
CA LEU A 111 14.54 -17.79 33.41
C LEU A 111 15.64 -17.84 32.35
N GLU A 112 16.80 -18.39 32.66
CA GLU A 112 17.92 -18.52 31.72
C GLU A 112 17.54 -19.36 30.49
N ASN A 113 16.80 -20.45 30.70
CA ASN A 113 16.29 -21.28 29.61
C ASN A 113 15.33 -20.52 28.70
N SER A 114 14.45 -19.69 29.26
CA SER A 114 13.50 -18.88 28.47
C SER A 114 14.21 -17.79 27.64
N VAL A 115 15.17 -17.07 28.23
CA VAL A 115 15.94 -16.03 27.54
C VAL A 115 16.85 -16.67 26.47
N ARG A 116 17.44 -17.82 26.77
CA ARG A 116 18.25 -18.58 25.83
C ARG A 116 17.42 -19.06 24.64
N TYR A 117 16.21 -19.57 24.90
CA TYR A 117 15.30 -20.01 23.85
C TYR A 117 14.95 -18.86 22.90
N VAL A 118 14.53 -17.71 23.43
CA VAL A 118 14.20 -16.52 22.62
C VAL A 118 15.40 -16.04 21.81
N ARG A 119 16.60 -16.00 22.41
CA ARG A 119 17.82 -15.59 21.71
C ARG A 119 18.18 -16.52 20.56
N LEU A 120 18.09 -17.84 20.79
CA LEU A 120 18.39 -18.84 19.76
C LEU A 120 17.37 -18.80 18.62
N GLU A 121 16.08 -18.71 18.93
CA GLU A 121 15.02 -18.58 17.93
C GLU A 121 15.18 -17.31 17.10
N MET A 122 15.46 -16.17 17.75
CA MET A 122 15.70 -14.90 17.07
C MET A 122 16.94 -15.00 16.17
N GLN A 123 18.06 -15.55 16.66
CA GLN A 123 19.28 -15.72 15.88
C GLN A 123 19.10 -16.68 14.70
N ASN A 124 18.36 -17.77 14.89
CA ASN A 124 18.01 -18.72 13.83
C ASN A 124 17.10 -18.06 12.79
N GLY A 125 16.13 -17.25 13.22
CA GLY A 125 15.28 -16.44 12.34
C GLY A 125 16.08 -15.43 11.52
N TYR A 126 17.02 -14.70 12.14
CA TYR A 126 17.89 -13.77 11.42
C TYR A 126 18.80 -14.45 10.40
N LYS A 127 19.38 -15.61 10.75
CA LYS A 127 20.20 -16.39 9.82
C LYS A 127 19.38 -16.89 8.63
N ALA A 128 18.19 -17.45 8.89
CA ALA A 128 17.29 -17.93 7.85
C ALA A 128 16.81 -16.81 6.90
N VAL A 129 16.58 -15.60 7.41
CA VAL A 129 16.26 -14.43 6.59
C VAL A 129 17.49 -13.96 5.82
N GLY A 130 18.65 -13.87 6.46
CA GLY A 130 19.91 -13.45 5.83
C GLY A 130 20.29 -14.32 4.63
N GLU A 131 20.21 -15.64 4.76
CA GLU A 131 20.49 -16.58 3.66
C GLU A 131 19.51 -16.41 2.48
N ARG A 132 18.25 -16.09 2.77
CA ARG A 132 17.23 -15.86 1.72
C ARG A 132 17.36 -14.51 1.03
N THR A 133 17.98 -13.51 1.67
CA THR A 133 18.12 -12.18 1.07
C THR A 133 19.05 -12.16 -0.15
N ALA A 134 20.13 -12.96 -0.14
CA ALA A 134 21.06 -13.06 -1.26
C ALA A 134 20.35 -13.57 -2.53
N VAL A 135 19.59 -14.66 -2.36
CA VAL A 135 18.78 -15.27 -3.42
C VAL A 135 17.71 -14.30 -3.94
N VAL A 136 16.99 -13.64 -3.03
CA VAL A 136 15.97 -12.63 -3.40
C VAL A 136 16.60 -11.46 -4.15
N SER A 137 17.80 -11.02 -3.76
CA SER A 137 18.49 -9.90 -4.42
C SER A 137 18.89 -10.24 -5.87
N GLU A 138 19.33 -11.47 -6.14
CA GLU A 138 19.67 -11.94 -7.48
C GLU A 138 18.43 -12.04 -8.37
N TYR A 139 17.35 -12.62 -7.86
CA TYR A 139 16.06 -12.66 -8.57
C TYR A 139 15.52 -11.26 -8.84
N TYR A 140 15.64 -10.35 -7.88
CA TYR A 140 15.22 -8.97 -8.02
C TYR A 140 16.02 -8.25 -9.12
N ASN A 141 17.35 -8.38 -9.12
CA ASN A 141 18.21 -7.78 -10.13
C ASN A 141 17.91 -8.36 -11.52
N THR A 142 17.71 -9.67 -11.62
CA THR A 142 17.34 -10.34 -12.87
C THR A 142 15.99 -9.87 -13.38
N ALA A 143 14.97 -9.83 -12.51
CA ALA A 143 13.63 -9.36 -12.84
C ALA A 143 13.64 -7.88 -13.27
N LYS A 144 14.41 -7.03 -12.57
CA LYS A 144 14.59 -5.62 -12.92
C LYS A 144 15.21 -5.48 -14.31
N ASN A 145 16.28 -6.20 -14.60
CA ASN A 145 16.94 -6.15 -15.91
C ASN A 145 16.02 -6.65 -17.03
N HIS A 146 15.23 -7.71 -16.76
CA HIS A 146 14.27 -8.23 -17.73
C HIS A 146 13.12 -7.25 -18.00
N THR A 147 12.62 -6.61 -16.94
CA THR A 147 11.55 -5.59 -17.03
C THR A 147 12.05 -4.36 -17.77
N GLN A 148 13.28 -3.91 -17.49
CA GLN A 148 13.86 -2.75 -18.14
C GLN A 148 13.96 -2.95 -19.65
N ARG A 149 14.46 -4.11 -20.10
CA ARG A 149 14.51 -4.45 -21.53
C ARG A 149 13.13 -4.44 -22.19
N SER A 150 12.10 -4.94 -21.50
CA SER A 150 10.73 -4.89 -22.02
C SER A 150 10.20 -3.46 -22.11
N ILE A 151 10.50 -2.60 -21.13
CA ILE A 151 10.12 -1.18 -21.14
C ILE A 151 10.83 -0.46 -22.30
N ASP A 152 12.12 -0.68 -22.48
CA ASP A 152 12.91 -0.07 -23.56
C ASP A 152 12.35 -0.45 -24.94
N PHE A 153 12.00 -1.74 -25.13
CA PHE A 153 11.34 -2.22 -26.34
C PHE A 153 9.97 -1.57 -26.60
N LEU A 154 9.17 -1.36 -25.56
CA LEU A 154 7.88 -0.67 -25.65
C LEU A 154 8.06 0.81 -26.00
N ASN A 155 9.14 1.43 -25.53
CA ASN A 155 9.47 2.84 -25.74
C ASN A 155 10.12 3.14 -27.11
N GLU A 156 10.43 2.11 -27.91
CA GLU A 156 10.91 2.25 -29.28
C GLU A 156 9.79 2.86 -30.19
N PRO A 157 10.05 3.94 -30.96
CA PRO A 157 9.03 4.71 -31.67
C PRO A 157 8.25 3.94 -32.75
N GLN A 158 8.75 2.78 -33.18
CA GLN A 158 8.15 1.96 -34.23
C GLN A 158 6.94 1.11 -33.77
N ASN A 159 6.65 1.03 -32.46
CA ASN A 159 5.69 0.08 -31.89
C ASN A 159 4.46 0.72 -31.22
N SER A 160 3.83 1.71 -31.86
CA SER A 160 2.63 2.40 -31.31
C SER A 160 1.47 1.45 -30.97
N MET A 161 1.30 0.36 -31.71
CA MET A 161 0.27 -0.66 -31.47
C MET A 161 0.48 -1.42 -30.15
N HIS A 162 1.72 -1.73 -29.79
CA HIS A 162 2.02 -2.47 -28.56
C HIS A 162 1.84 -1.60 -27.31
N ARG A 163 2.10 -0.29 -27.41
CA ARG A 163 1.92 0.67 -26.30
C ARG A 163 0.46 0.82 -25.90
N SER A 164 -0.44 1.02 -26.86
CA SER A 164 -1.87 1.15 -26.58
C SER A 164 -2.46 -0.17 -26.05
N GLY A 165 -2.01 -1.31 -26.59
CA GLY A 165 -2.38 -2.64 -26.09
C GLY A 165 -1.96 -2.86 -24.64
N ALA A 166 -0.75 -2.44 -24.26
CA ALA A 166 -0.27 -2.53 -22.87
C ALA A 166 -1.11 -1.70 -21.91
N ILE A 167 -1.46 -0.46 -22.28
CA ILE A 167 -2.30 0.43 -21.45
C ILE A 167 -3.69 -0.18 -21.23
N VAL A 168 -4.30 -0.71 -22.29
CA VAL A 168 -5.62 -1.36 -22.19
C VAL A 168 -5.55 -2.59 -21.28
N MET A 169 -4.48 -3.38 -21.37
CA MET A 169 -4.28 -4.52 -20.46
C MET A 169 -4.05 -4.08 -19.01
N GLY A 170 -3.33 -2.99 -18.77
CA GLY A 170 -3.18 -2.38 -17.44
C GLY A 170 -4.52 -1.94 -16.84
N GLY A 171 -5.35 -1.28 -17.65
CA GLY A 171 -6.70 -0.86 -17.24
C GLY A 171 -7.63 -2.04 -16.98
N LEU A 172 -7.58 -3.08 -17.82
CA LEU A 172 -8.35 -4.31 -17.65
C LEU A 172 -7.92 -5.08 -16.40
N ALA A 173 -6.62 -5.18 -16.14
CA ALA A 173 -6.09 -5.76 -14.91
C ALA A 173 -6.62 -5.01 -13.69
N GLY A 174 -6.53 -3.68 -13.69
CA GLY A 174 -7.12 -2.83 -12.65
C GLY A 174 -8.62 -3.05 -12.46
N PHE A 175 -9.37 -3.17 -13.57
CA PHE A 175 -10.81 -3.45 -13.54
C PHE A 175 -11.13 -4.80 -12.88
N ILE A 176 -10.35 -5.84 -13.21
CA ILE A 176 -10.50 -7.18 -12.63
C ILE A 176 -10.19 -7.16 -11.13
N PHE A 177 -9.15 -6.43 -10.69
CA PHE A 177 -8.87 -6.27 -9.26
C PHE A 177 -9.99 -5.54 -8.51
N ALA A 178 -10.64 -4.57 -9.14
CA ALA A 178 -11.79 -3.88 -8.57
C ALA A 178 -13.13 -4.56 -8.84
N ALA A 179 -13.15 -5.75 -9.44
CA ALA A 179 -14.37 -6.51 -9.72
C ALA A 179 -15.28 -6.69 -8.50
N ARG A 180 -14.66 -6.83 -7.32
CA ARG A 180 -15.34 -7.03 -6.04
C ARG A 180 -15.86 -5.73 -5.40
N GLY A 181 -15.54 -4.58 -5.99
CA GLY A 181 -15.94 -3.24 -5.51
C GLY A 181 -17.16 -2.67 -6.22
N GLY A 182 -17.66 -1.55 -5.68
CA GLY A 182 -18.69 -0.73 -6.34
C GLY A 182 -18.14 0.03 -7.56
N PHE A 183 -19.02 0.76 -8.27
CA PHE A 183 -18.69 1.47 -9.50
C PHE A 183 -17.47 2.41 -9.34
N PHE A 184 -17.42 3.19 -8.27
CA PHE A 184 -16.29 4.08 -7.98
C PHE A 184 -14.95 3.34 -7.87
N LYS A 185 -14.91 2.19 -7.18
CA LYS A 185 -13.69 1.37 -7.08
C LYS A 185 -13.24 0.87 -8.44
N LYS A 186 -14.18 0.49 -9.32
CA LYS A 186 -13.86 0.05 -10.67
C LYS A 186 -13.19 1.17 -11.47
N VAL A 187 -13.77 2.37 -11.47
CA VAL A 187 -13.21 3.53 -12.17
C VAL A 187 -11.81 3.89 -11.62
N VAL A 188 -11.66 3.96 -10.30
CA VAL A 188 -10.38 4.31 -9.66
C VAL A 188 -9.29 3.27 -9.94
N TYR A 189 -9.58 1.98 -9.81
CA TYR A 189 -8.56 0.96 -10.06
C TYR A 189 -8.23 0.80 -11.55
N THR A 190 -9.21 0.97 -12.44
CA THR A 190 -8.95 0.97 -13.88
C THR A 190 -8.10 2.16 -14.29
N THR A 191 -8.39 3.37 -13.77
CA THR A 191 -7.60 4.57 -14.07
C THR A 191 -6.19 4.46 -13.48
N ILE A 192 -6.03 3.95 -12.26
CA ILE A 192 -4.71 3.69 -11.67
C ILE A 192 -3.97 2.64 -12.50
N GLY A 193 -4.59 1.51 -12.84
CA GLY A 193 -3.94 0.42 -13.60
C GLY A 193 -3.57 0.82 -15.03
N ALA A 194 -4.41 1.59 -15.71
CA ALA A 194 -4.08 2.15 -17.02
C ALA A 194 -3.02 3.25 -16.90
N GLY A 195 -3.14 4.13 -15.90
CA GLY A 195 -2.25 5.26 -15.66
C GLY A 195 -0.83 4.83 -15.30
N THR A 196 -0.66 3.78 -14.49
CA THR A 196 0.67 3.24 -14.16
C THR A 196 1.37 2.70 -15.40
N VAL A 197 0.68 1.93 -16.24
CA VAL A 197 1.26 1.40 -17.48
C VAL A 197 1.50 2.53 -18.49
N ALA A 198 0.58 3.49 -18.60
CA ALA A 198 0.75 4.66 -19.47
C ALA A 198 1.98 5.50 -19.07
N SER A 199 2.21 5.70 -17.77
CA SER A 199 3.40 6.41 -17.27
C SER A 199 4.70 5.70 -17.62
N LEU A 200 4.70 4.37 -17.70
CA LEU A 200 5.88 3.59 -18.09
C LEU A 200 6.13 3.65 -19.61
N CYS A 201 5.06 3.66 -20.42
CA CYS A 201 5.15 3.71 -21.89
C CYS A 201 5.31 5.12 -22.48
N TYR A 202 5.02 6.18 -21.71
CA TYR A 202 5.09 7.58 -22.13
C TYR A 202 5.65 8.50 -21.03
N PRO A 203 6.90 8.30 -20.60
CA PRO A 203 7.45 9.01 -19.44
C PRO A 203 7.54 10.53 -19.66
N ARG A 204 7.87 11.00 -20.87
CA ARG A 204 7.97 12.44 -21.18
C ARG A 204 6.61 13.13 -21.17
N GLN A 205 5.61 12.51 -21.81
CA GLN A 205 4.25 13.05 -21.81
C GLN A 205 3.60 12.97 -20.43
N ALA A 206 3.94 11.97 -19.62
CA ALA A 206 3.44 11.85 -18.26
C ALA A 206 3.87 13.04 -17.38
N GLU A 207 5.12 13.49 -17.46
CA GLU A 207 5.60 14.65 -16.69
C GLU A 207 4.86 15.94 -17.05
N GLU A 208 4.63 16.19 -18.33
CA GLU A 208 3.90 17.38 -18.81
C GLU A 208 2.43 17.33 -18.41
N ASN A 209 1.77 16.19 -18.64
CA ASN A 209 0.35 16.02 -18.33
C ASN A 209 0.08 16.10 -16.82
N VAL A 210 0.97 15.57 -15.98
CA VAL A 210 0.83 15.67 -14.53
C VAL A 210 0.87 17.12 -14.07
N ARG A 211 1.76 17.95 -14.64
CA ARG A 211 1.82 19.38 -14.30
C ARG A 211 0.53 20.11 -14.66
N ILE A 212 -0.02 19.85 -15.84
CA ILE A 212 -1.28 20.46 -16.31
C ILE A 212 -2.44 20.04 -15.41
N VAL A 213 -2.59 18.73 -15.16
CA VAL A 213 -3.65 18.18 -14.30
C VAL A 213 -3.55 18.72 -12.89
N LEU A 214 -2.35 18.83 -12.32
CA LEU A 214 -2.15 19.43 -11.00
C LEU A 214 -2.54 20.91 -10.98
N TYR A 215 -2.20 21.67 -12.02
CA TYR A 215 -2.55 23.08 -12.11
C TYR A 215 -4.08 23.30 -12.22
N GLU A 216 -4.76 22.54 -13.06
CA GLU A 216 -6.23 22.63 -13.19
C GLU A 216 -6.95 22.07 -11.95
N GLY A 217 -6.45 20.97 -11.40
CA GLY A 217 -6.98 20.36 -10.18
C GLY A 217 -6.94 21.31 -8.99
N ARG A 218 -5.90 22.15 -8.87
CA ARG A 218 -5.82 23.21 -7.85
C ARG A 218 -6.97 24.21 -7.97
N LYS A 219 -7.32 24.64 -9.18
CA LYS A 219 -8.42 25.59 -9.41
C LYS A 219 -9.76 24.98 -9.00
N ILE A 220 -10.01 23.74 -9.42
CA ILE A 220 -11.25 23.03 -9.11
C ILE A 220 -11.37 22.78 -7.60
N PHE A 221 -10.27 22.40 -6.94
CA PHE A 221 -10.22 22.17 -5.50
C PHE A 221 -10.48 23.46 -4.71
N ALA A 222 -9.87 24.58 -5.11
CA ALA A 222 -10.11 25.89 -4.48
C ALA A 222 -11.59 26.28 -4.54
N VAL A 223 -12.22 26.11 -5.70
CA VAL A 223 -13.66 26.38 -5.88
C VAL A 223 -14.50 25.47 -4.98
N ALA A 224 -14.20 24.16 -4.93
CA ALA A 224 -14.91 23.21 -4.09
C ALA A 224 -14.76 23.52 -2.59
N TYR A 225 -13.57 23.92 -2.15
CA TYR A 225 -13.30 24.32 -0.77
C TYR A 225 -14.12 25.54 -0.36
N ASN A 226 -14.20 26.54 -1.24
CA ASN A 226 -15.02 27.74 -1.02
C ASN A 226 -16.52 27.42 -0.93
N PHE A 227 -17.01 26.44 -1.71
CA PHE A 227 -18.39 25.96 -1.58
C PHE A 227 -18.65 25.28 -0.24
N ILE A 228 -17.71 24.48 0.27
CA ILE A 228 -17.85 23.84 1.58
C ILE A 228 -17.82 24.88 2.72
N LYS A 229 -17.05 25.97 2.55
CA LYS A 229 -17.00 27.09 3.50
C LYS A 229 -18.19 28.06 3.41
N GLY A 230 -19.09 27.90 2.42
CA GLY A 230 -20.36 28.64 2.38
C GLY A 230 -20.27 30.10 1.89
N VAL A 231 -19.27 30.43 1.07
CA VAL A 231 -19.08 31.79 0.53
C VAL A 231 -19.97 32.00 -0.73
N LYS A 232 -20.66 33.15 -0.83
CA LYS A 232 -21.58 33.47 -1.94
C LYS A 232 -20.81 33.71 -3.24
N PRO A 233 -21.31 33.25 -4.41
CA PRO A 233 -20.66 33.47 -5.69
C PRO A 233 -20.77 34.94 -6.09
N GLY A 234 -19.67 35.68 -6.12
CA GLY A 234 -19.66 37.09 -6.54
C GLY A 234 -18.49 37.96 -6.09
N GLU A 235 -17.57 37.45 -5.26
CA GLU A 235 -16.38 38.21 -4.83
C GLU A 235 -15.15 37.67 -5.57
N GLU A 236 -14.61 38.48 -6.49
CA GLU A 236 -13.31 38.22 -7.13
C GLU A 236 -12.20 38.42 -6.09
N ILE A 237 -12.01 37.41 -5.25
CA ILE A 237 -10.90 37.37 -4.31
C ILE A 237 -9.69 36.82 -5.07
N PRO A 238 -8.51 37.46 -4.96
CA PRO A 238 -7.30 37.05 -5.67
C PRO A 238 -7.11 35.56 -5.44
N ILE A 239 -6.76 34.84 -6.51
CA ILE A 239 -6.35 33.45 -6.44
C ILE A 239 -5.11 33.42 -5.55
N GLU A 240 -5.29 33.38 -4.24
CA GLU A 240 -4.20 33.08 -3.33
C GLU A 240 -3.81 31.66 -3.70
N PRO A 241 -2.61 31.49 -4.25
CA PRO A 241 -2.19 30.19 -4.71
C PRO A 241 -2.30 29.26 -3.51
N ILE A 242 -3.07 28.19 -3.66
CA ILE A 242 -2.87 26.98 -2.85
C ILE A 242 -1.46 26.52 -3.21
N GLN A 243 -0.45 27.17 -2.61
CA GLN A 243 0.99 26.94 -2.82
C GLN A 243 1.43 25.62 -2.21
N LYS A 244 0.49 24.86 -1.63
CA LYS A 244 0.76 23.58 -1.01
C LYS A 244 -0.05 22.51 -1.72
N PHE A 245 0.05 22.38 -3.04
CA PHE A 245 -0.10 21.04 -3.60
C PHE A 245 1.28 20.59 -4.03
N PRO A 246 1.93 19.78 -3.21
CA PRO A 246 3.35 19.60 -3.30
C PRO A 246 3.73 18.81 -4.55
N THR A 247 4.83 19.23 -5.16
CA THR A 247 5.50 18.47 -6.21
C THR A 247 6.15 17.19 -5.68
N THR A 248 6.18 17.02 -4.35
CA THR A 248 6.84 15.91 -3.65
C THR A 248 5.82 15.02 -2.94
N LEU A 249 5.96 13.70 -3.07
CA LEU A 249 5.07 12.71 -2.42
C LEU A 249 5.02 12.83 -0.89
N LYS A 250 6.11 13.29 -0.26
CA LYS A 250 6.19 13.43 1.20
C LYS A 250 5.22 14.49 1.71
N GLU A 251 5.27 15.65 1.10
CA GLU A 251 4.39 16.76 1.43
C GLU A 251 2.91 16.41 1.13
N LEU A 252 2.65 15.58 0.11
CA LEU A 252 1.28 15.16 -0.24
C LEU A 252 0.70 14.27 0.87
N LYS A 253 1.54 13.40 1.44
CA LYS A 253 1.19 12.59 2.61
C LYS A 253 0.90 13.49 3.83
N PHE A 254 1.74 14.48 4.10
CA PHE A 254 1.52 15.40 5.21
C PHE A 254 0.22 16.18 5.05
N LEU A 255 -0.05 16.70 3.85
CA LEU A 255 -1.29 17.42 3.57
C LEU A 255 -2.52 16.51 3.67
N ALA A 256 -2.44 15.28 3.18
CA ALA A 256 -3.53 14.32 3.31
C ALA A 256 -3.81 13.94 4.76
N LEU A 257 -2.76 13.87 5.61
CA LEU A 257 -2.91 13.66 7.05
C LEU A 257 -3.55 14.87 7.72
N ASP A 258 -3.05 16.08 7.45
CA ASP A 258 -3.60 17.32 8.01
C ASP A 258 -5.09 17.48 7.63
N LEU A 259 -5.45 17.22 6.37
CA LEU A 259 -6.84 17.29 5.91
C LEU A 259 -7.72 16.20 6.54
N PHE A 260 -7.16 15.01 6.78
CA PHE A 260 -7.89 13.92 7.45
C PHE A 260 -8.14 14.25 8.93
N ASP A 261 -7.15 14.82 9.61
CA ASP A 261 -7.28 15.22 11.00
C ASP A 261 -8.25 16.39 11.15
N GLU A 262 -8.20 17.40 10.28
CA GLU A 262 -9.17 18.51 10.26
C GLU A 262 -10.60 18.03 9.97
N ALA A 263 -10.78 17.12 9.01
CA ALA A 263 -12.09 16.51 8.74
C ALA A 263 -12.58 15.65 9.93
N LYS A 264 -11.68 14.95 10.62
CA LYS A 264 -12.03 14.15 11.80
C LYS A 264 -12.47 15.03 12.96
N GLU A 265 -11.81 16.15 13.19
CA GLU A 265 -12.17 17.09 14.26
C GLU A 265 -13.51 17.79 14.01
N THR A 266 -13.80 18.15 12.76
CA THR A 266 -15.09 18.77 12.39
C THR A 266 -16.27 17.79 12.47
N ILE A 267 -16.06 16.50 12.17
CA ILE A 267 -17.11 15.46 12.22
C ILE A 267 -17.31 14.92 13.64
N PHE A 268 -16.25 14.82 14.45
CA PHE A 268 -16.30 14.36 15.83
C PHE A 268 -15.84 15.47 16.78
N PRO A 269 -16.72 16.45 17.09
CA PRO A 269 -16.38 17.43 18.11
C PRO A 269 -16.14 16.70 19.43
N LYS A 270 -14.93 16.84 19.99
CA LYS A 270 -14.61 16.31 21.32
C LYS A 270 -15.65 16.84 22.30
N LYS A 271 -16.46 15.95 22.91
CA LYS A 271 -17.30 16.33 24.05
C LYS A 271 -16.37 16.89 25.13
N LYS A 272 -16.55 18.18 25.43
CA LYS A 272 -15.98 18.82 26.63
C LYS A 272 -16.55 18.17 27.88
#